data_AF-A0A1V4UG24-F1
#
_entry.id   AF-A0A1V4UG24-F1
#
_cell.length_a   1.000
_cell.length_b   1.000
_cell.length_c   1.000
_cell.angle_alpha   90.00
_cell.angle_beta   90.00
_cell.angle_gamma   90.00
#
_symmetry.space_group_name_H-M   'P 1'
#
loop_
_entity.id
_entity.type
_entity.pdbx_description
1 polymer ?
#
loop_
_entity_poly.entity_id
_entity_poly.type
_entity_poly.pdbx_seq_one_letter_code
_entity_poly.pdbx_strand_id
1 'polypeptide(L)'
;MVGQPGEKTLPGCANAALVMGRYLEVPVQDDHKMHPNARKNLFRAMKESLGRSQEIYIAAYLRYTGEIKPVTTSGDFTTCGRIIIGLGGENVLETGLTLHHTYGTPLIPGTALKGLASHYCDQVLGDKDKEYKTGGLYHEALFGTTDYSGHIIFHDAWITPSTMPESLQLDVMTPHHGDYYSGKGAPTDCDDPVPITFLSVAGTFHIAVSCDNPEDEDGKKWAAFVFGLLSEALEHWGIGGKTSSGYGRLKRLENVPVPGMGRDGDQVMVAAITGAPANQPRYVRGNIILVTRQEDPRGRDRLYFVADDGIGGFIKSDRLAHLQIGEQTRLKITSILTPPTYVFDDPEQHPPQNTGKKQ
;
A
#
# COMPACT_ATOMS: atom_id res chain seq x y z
N MET A 1 -20.13 34.80 -28.25
CA MET A 1 -19.50 33.49 -28.50
C MET A 1 -19.43 32.76 -27.17
N VAL A 2 -20.30 31.78 -26.98
CA VAL A 2 -20.33 30.95 -25.76
C VAL A 2 -19.22 29.93 -25.91
N GLY A 3 -18.17 30.03 -25.08
CA GLY A 3 -17.03 29.13 -25.12
C GLY A 3 -17.47 27.69 -24.82
N GLN A 4 -17.06 26.76 -25.68
CA GLN A 4 -17.14 25.33 -25.37
C GLN A 4 -16.42 25.05 -24.04
N PRO A 5 -16.95 24.16 -23.17
CA PRO A 5 -16.25 23.73 -21.97
C PRO A 5 -15.06 22.86 -22.39
N GLY A 6 -13.96 23.52 -22.75
CA GLY A 6 -12.68 22.87 -22.99
C GLY A 6 -12.20 22.20 -21.71
N GLU A 7 -11.70 20.98 -21.83
CA GLU A 7 -10.99 20.24 -20.77
C GLU A 7 -9.94 21.14 -20.11
N LYS A 8 -10.28 21.76 -18.98
CA LYS A 8 -9.30 22.40 -18.12
C LYS A 8 -8.64 21.30 -17.30
N THR A 9 -7.55 20.74 -17.82
CA THR A 9 -6.59 20.01 -16.98
C THR A 9 -6.05 20.99 -15.94
N LEU A 10 -6.30 20.73 -14.64
CA LEU A 10 -5.77 21.53 -13.54
C LEU A 10 -4.24 21.34 -13.49
N PRO A 11 -3.44 22.28 -14.02
CA PRO A 11 -2.01 22.07 -14.15
C PRO A 11 -1.32 22.29 -12.81
N GLY A 12 -0.37 21.41 -12.46
CA GLY A 12 0.49 21.60 -11.28
C GLY A 12 -0.12 21.24 -9.92
N CYS A 13 -1.29 20.61 -9.86
CA CYS A 13 -1.87 20.17 -8.59
C CYS A 13 -1.00 19.09 -7.93
N ALA A 14 -0.51 19.33 -6.72
CA ALA A 14 0.32 18.40 -5.94
C ALA A 14 -0.33 18.02 -4.59
N ASN A 15 -1.65 18.14 -4.46
CA ASN A 15 -2.39 17.72 -3.27
C ASN A 15 -3.79 17.24 -3.65
N ALA A 16 -4.06 15.93 -3.51
CA ALA A 16 -5.34 15.35 -3.91
C ALA A 16 -6.50 15.78 -3.00
N ALA A 17 -6.24 16.06 -1.72
CA ALA A 17 -7.25 16.51 -0.77
C ALA A 17 -7.76 17.90 -1.14
N LEU A 18 -6.85 18.80 -1.54
CA LEU A 18 -7.18 20.13 -2.01
C LEU A 18 -7.98 20.08 -3.31
N VAL A 19 -7.54 19.24 -4.27
CA VAL A 19 -8.26 19.02 -5.53
C VAL A 19 -9.68 18.55 -5.24
N MET A 20 -9.84 17.50 -4.42
CA MET A 20 -11.13 16.94 -4.04
C MET A 20 -12.06 17.96 -3.36
N GLY A 21 -11.53 18.75 -2.42
CA GLY A 21 -12.34 19.65 -1.60
C GLY A 21 -12.66 21.02 -2.21
N ARG A 22 -11.85 21.50 -3.16
CA ARG A 22 -11.93 22.90 -3.64
C ARG A 22 -12.03 23.07 -5.15
N TYR A 23 -11.78 22.03 -5.95
CA TYR A 23 -11.72 22.14 -7.42
C TYR A 23 -12.80 21.31 -8.13
N LEU A 24 -13.93 21.06 -7.46
CA LEU A 24 -15.09 20.48 -8.11
C LEU A 24 -15.71 21.52 -9.07
N GLU A 25 -15.61 21.27 -10.38
CA GLU A 25 -16.00 22.24 -11.41
C GLU A 25 -17.52 22.46 -11.52
N VAL A 26 -18.34 21.52 -11.04
CA VAL A 26 -19.81 21.62 -11.10
C VAL A 26 -20.43 21.12 -9.78
N PRO A 27 -21.36 21.87 -9.16
CA PRO A 27 -22.12 21.39 -8.00
C PRO A 27 -23.00 20.20 -8.38
N VAL A 28 -23.08 19.19 -7.50
CA VAL A 28 -23.80 17.92 -7.74
C VAL A 28 -25.33 18.10 -7.88
N GLN A 29 -25.88 19.25 -7.49
CA GLN A 29 -27.31 19.58 -7.54
C GLN A 29 -27.83 20.16 -8.87
N ASP A 30 -27.04 20.16 -9.95
CA ASP A 30 -27.53 20.62 -11.27
C ASP A 30 -28.20 19.45 -12.01
N ASP A 31 -29.47 19.19 -11.70
CA ASP A 31 -30.31 18.10 -12.24
C ASP A 31 -30.36 18.06 -13.78
N HIS A 32 -30.02 19.15 -14.45
CA HIS A 32 -30.07 19.26 -15.91
C HIS A 32 -28.81 18.79 -16.63
N LYS A 33 -27.70 18.53 -15.92
CA LYS A 33 -26.46 18.06 -16.55
C LYS A 33 -25.71 17.10 -15.63
N MET A 34 -25.97 15.80 -15.80
CA MET A 34 -24.94 14.80 -15.47
C MET A 34 -23.64 15.21 -16.20
N HIS A 35 -22.63 15.64 -15.45
CA HIS A 35 -21.32 16.00 -15.98
C HIS A 35 -20.29 14.90 -15.69
N PRO A 36 -20.40 13.71 -16.33
CA PRO A 36 -19.50 12.59 -16.06
C PRO A 36 -18.04 12.94 -16.34
N ASN A 37 -17.79 13.87 -17.28
CA ASN A 37 -16.45 14.32 -17.62
C ASN A 37 -15.81 15.18 -16.51
N ALA A 38 -16.59 15.99 -15.78
CA ALA A 38 -16.07 16.80 -14.68
C ALA A 38 -15.57 15.93 -13.53
N ARG A 39 -16.35 14.89 -13.16
CA ARG A 39 -15.95 13.92 -12.12
C ARG A 39 -14.73 13.10 -12.54
N LYS A 40 -14.69 12.65 -13.80
CA LYS A 40 -13.52 11.93 -14.35
C LYS A 40 -12.27 12.81 -14.36
N ASN A 41 -12.39 14.08 -14.74
CA ASN A 41 -11.28 15.03 -14.74
C ASN A 41 -10.75 15.29 -13.33
N LEU A 42 -11.65 15.45 -12.35
CA LEU A 42 -11.28 15.60 -10.94
C LEU A 42 -10.49 14.38 -10.44
N PHE A 43 -11.01 13.18 -10.68
CA PHE A 43 -10.34 11.94 -10.27
C PHE A 43 -8.98 11.75 -10.95
N ARG A 44 -8.87 12.09 -12.24
CA ARG A 44 -7.58 12.13 -12.94
C ARG A 44 -6.60 13.11 -12.27
N ALA A 45 -7.04 14.33 -11.98
CA ALA A 45 -6.21 15.34 -11.33
C ALA A 45 -5.77 14.92 -9.91
N MET A 46 -6.64 14.26 -9.15
CA MET A 46 -6.30 13.68 -7.84
C MET A 46 -5.19 12.63 -7.97
N LYS A 47 -5.34 11.68 -8.91
CA LYS A 47 -4.32 10.65 -9.17
C LYS A 47 -2.97 11.26 -9.56
N GLU A 48 -2.96 12.18 -10.51
CA GLU A 48 -1.72 12.86 -10.94
C GLU A 48 -1.05 13.63 -9.80
N SER A 49 -1.83 14.17 -8.86
CA SER A 49 -1.29 14.96 -7.76
C SER A 49 -0.45 14.15 -6.77
N LEU A 50 -0.72 12.83 -6.64
CA LEU A 50 0.05 11.95 -5.78
C LEU A 50 1.49 11.77 -6.26
N GLY A 51 1.70 11.65 -7.57
CA GLY A 51 3.04 11.62 -8.16
C GLY A 51 3.81 12.92 -7.90
N ARG A 52 3.13 14.07 -7.94
CA ARG A 52 3.75 15.39 -7.69
C ARG A 52 4.07 15.64 -6.21
N SER A 53 3.31 15.04 -5.28
CA SER A 53 3.57 15.15 -3.83
C SER A 53 4.62 14.16 -3.32
N GLN A 54 5.15 13.29 -4.16
CA GLN A 54 5.94 12.13 -3.72
C GLN A 54 7.20 12.51 -2.96
N GLU A 55 7.98 13.48 -3.44
CA GLU A 55 9.24 13.89 -2.83
C GLU A 55 9.04 14.41 -1.39
N ILE A 56 8.12 15.36 -1.22
CA ILE A 56 7.81 15.93 0.10
C ILE A 56 7.16 14.88 1.03
N TYR A 57 6.35 13.98 0.47
CA TYR A 57 5.71 12.91 1.23
C TYR A 57 6.74 11.89 1.75
N ILE A 58 7.74 11.51 0.94
CA ILE A 58 8.81 10.60 1.38
C ILE A 58 9.52 11.17 2.61
N ALA A 59 9.91 12.46 2.56
CA ALA A 59 10.58 13.11 3.68
C ALA A 59 9.71 13.13 4.95
N ALA A 60 8.41 13.40 4.80
CA ALA A 60 7.46 13.40 5.91
C ALA A 60 7.22 12.00 6.49
N TYR A 61 7.08 11.00 5.62
CA TYR A 61 6.89 9.60 5.99
C TYR A 61 8.09 9.08 6.78
N LEU A 62 9.32 9.33 6.31
CA LEU A 62 10.54 8.91 7.01
C LEU A 62 10.65 9.52 8.40
N ARG A 63 10.30 10.82 8.54
CA ARG A 63 10.24 11.48 9.86
C ARG A 63 9.21 10.80 10.76
N TYR A 64 7.99 10.62 10.25
CA TYR A 64 6.90 9.99 10.99
C TYR A 64 7.28 8.57 11.47
N THR A 65 7.75 7.70 10.57
CA THR A 65 8.15 6.34 10.94
C THR A 65 9.38 6.30 11.85
N GLY A 66 10.27 7.29 11.76
CA GLY A 66 11.43 7.41 12.63
C GLY A 66 11.09 7.82 14.07
N GLU A 67 9.94 8.45 14.29
CA GLU A 67 9.45 8.84 15.62
C GLU A 67 8.74 7.69 16.34
N ILE A 68 8.23 6.70 15.61
CA ILE A 68 7.51 5.54 16.17
C ILE A 68 8.51 4.54 16.78
N LYS A 69 8.46 4.39 18.11
CA LYS A 69 9.20 3.36 18.88
C LYS A 69 8.18 2.49 19.66
N PRO A 70 8.38 1.17 19.88
CA PRO A 70 9.30 0.20 19.26
C PRO A 70 8.70 -0.58 18.06
N VAL A 71 9.57 -1.26 17.29
CA VAL A 71 9.25 -2.03 16.05
C VAL A 71 8.27 -3.20 16.28
N THR A 72 8.13 -3.69 17.52
CA THR A 72 7.28 -4.85 17.83
C THR A 72 5.78 -4.56 17.76
N THR A 73 5.39 -3.29 17.83
CA THR A 73 4.00 -2.84 17.81
C THR A 73 3.66 -2.05 16.55
N SER A 74 4.48 -2.22 15.50
CA SER A 74 4.22 -1.67 14.18
C SER A 74 4.46 -2.70 13.07
N GLY A 75 3.95 -2.39 11.88
CA GLY A 75 4.14 -3.23 10.71
C GLY A 75 3.45 -2.67 9.48
N ASP A 76 3.87 -3.17 8.33
CA ASP A 76 3.30 -2.80 7.05
C ASP A 76 2.16 -3.77 6.69
N PHE A 77 1.01 -3.23 6.31
CA PHE A 77 -0.19 -3.98 5.97
C PHE A 77 -0.62 -3.64 4.56
N THR A 78 -0.70 -4.66 3.70
CA THR A 78 -1.14 -4.49 2.32
C THR A 78 -2.62 -4.79 2.18
N THR A 79 -3.33 -3.98 1.40
CA THR A 79 -4.73 -4.20 1.09
C THR A 79 -4.90 -5.48 0.25
N CYS A 80 -5.75 -6.41 0.67
CA CYS A 80 -6.06 -7.61 -0.12
C CYS A 80 -6.91 -7.31 -1.36
N GLY A 81 -7.66 -6.22 -1.30
CA GLY A 81 -8.47 -5.70 -2.39
C GLY A 81 -8.45 -4.17 -2.35
N ARG A 82 -9.63 -3.56 -2.43
CA ARG A 82 -9.79 -2.12 -2.30
C ARG A 82 -10.28 -1.76 -0.91
N ILE A 83 -9.90 -0.58 -0.43
CA ILE A 83 -10.45 0.02 0.78
C ILE A 83 -11.15 1.34 0.44
N ILE A 84 -12.25 1.62 1.16
CA ILE A 84 -12.95 2.89 1.09
C ILE A 84 -12.93 3.49 2.48
N ILE A 85 -12.15 4.55 2.69
CA ILE A 85 -11.97 5.16 4.01
C ILE A 85 -12.65 6.51 3.98
N GLY A 86 -13.49 6.81 4.98
CA GLY A 86 -14.16 8.11 5.08
C GLY A 86 -15.50 8.19 4.34
N LEU A 87 -16.08 7.05 3.94
CA LEU A 87 -17.44 6.99 3.42
C LEU A 87 -18.40 7.47 4.52
N GLY A 88 -19.05 8.62 4.32
CA GLY A 88 -19.97 9.22 5.30
C GLY A 88 -19.58 10.62 5.83
N GLY A 89 -18.40 11.14 5.48
CA GLY A 89 -18.13 12.57 5.68
C GLY A 89 -18.98 13.43 4.75
N GLU A 90 -19.45 14.60 5.21
CA GLU A 90 -20.11 15.59 4.35
C GLU A 90 -19.14 16.00 3.23
N ASN A 91 -19.30 15.41 2.06
CA ASN A 91 -18.60 15.84 0.86
C ASN A 91 -19.61 15.92 -0.29
N VAL A 92 -19.36 16.88 -1.18
CA VAL A 92 -20.25 17.16 -2.32
C VAL A 92 -20.32 15.96 -3.29
N LEU A 93 -19.38 15.01 -3.21
CA LEU A 93 -19.27 13.84 -4.09
C LEU A 93 -19.98 12.58 -3.55
N GLU A 94 -20.58 12.62 -2.36
CA GLU A 94 -21.23 11.52 -1.61
C GLU A 94 -20.35 10.29 -1.33
N THR A 95 -19.13 10.25 -1.88
CA THR A 95 -18.14 9.19 -1.74
C THR A 95 -16.91 9.78 -1.06
N GLY A 96 -16.96 9.81 0.28
CA GLY A 96 -15.87 10.31 1.09
C GLY A 96 -14.61 9.45 0.99
N LEU A 97 -13.48 10.13 0.88
CA LEU A 97 -12.14 9.54 0.85
C LEU A 97 -11.29 10.27 1.88
N THR A 98 -10.75 9.55 2.85
CA THR A 98 -9.84 10.14 3.84
C THR A 98 -8.45 10.32 3.23
N LEU A 99 -8.07 11.58 3.06
CA LEU A 99 -6.76 11.99 2.57
C LEU A 99 -6.07 12.84 3.63
N HIS A 100 -4.76 12.63 3.78
CA HIS A 100 -3.92 13.48 4.61
C HIS A 100 -4.00 14.91 4.12
N HIS A 101 -4.36 15.84 5.01
CA HIS A 101 -4.60 17.24 4.65
C HIS A 101 -3.41 17.91 3.95
N THR A 102 -2.21 17.79 4.53
CA THR A 102 -0.98 18.43 4.01
C THR A 102 -0.44 17.81 2.73
N TYR A 103 -0.41 16.48 2.64
CA TYR A 103 0.24 15.76 1.53
C TYR A 103 -0.74 15.26 0.46
N GLY A 104 -2.04 15.28 0.74
CA GLY A 104 -3.07 14.77 -0.16
C GLY A 104 -3.03 13.26 -0.37
N THR A 105 -2.32 12.50 0.46
CA THR A 105 -2.13 11.05 0.32
C THR A 105 -3.18 10.27 1.11
N PRO A 106 -3.54 9.03 0.72
CA PRO A 106 -4.44 8.20 1.52
C PRO A 106 -3.93 7.96 2.95
N LEU A 107 -4.86 7.99 3.91
CA LEU A 107 -4.59 7.85 5.34
C LEU A 107 -5.71 7.03 6.00
N ILE A 108 -5.34 6.09 6.87
CA ILE A 108 -6.31 5.46 7.78
C ILE A 108 -6.23 6.18 9.13
N PRO A 109 -7.29 6.83 9.61
CA PRO A 109 -7.26 7.48 10.91
C PRO A 109 -7.03 6.48 12.05
N GLY A 110 -6.22 6.84 13.03
CA GLY A 110 -6.00 6.10 14.27
C GLY A 110 -7.30 5.87 15.04
N THR A 111 -8.25 6.80 14.94
CA THR A 111 -9.60 6.64 15.49
C THR A 111 -10.39 5.51 14.83
N ALA A 112 -10.22 5.30 13.52
CA ALA A 112 -10.85 4.19 12.81
C ALA A 112 -10.20 2.84 13.21
N LEU A 113 -8.88 2.82 13.36
CA LEU A 113 -8.14 1.64 13.85
C LEU A 113 -8.55 1.28 15.29
N LYS A 114 -8.63 2.29 16.17
CA LYS A 114 -9.10 2.14 17.55
C LYS A 114 -10.52 1.58 17.60
N GLY A 115 -11.42 2.15 16.79
CA GLY A 115 -12.82 1.69 16.71
C GLY A 115 -12.92 0.23 16.27
N LEU A 116 -12.15 -0.18 15.25
CA LEU A 116 -12.09 -1.56 14.80
C LEU A 116 -11.57 -2.49 15.91
N ALA A 117 -10.44 -2.13 16.53
CA ALA A 117 -9.85 -2.93 17.60
C ALA A 117 -10.77 -3.06 18.83
N SER A 118 -11.42 -1.97 19.24
CA SER A 118 -12.38 -1.97 20.34
C SER A 118 -13.58 -2.86 20.04
N HIS A 119 -14.16 -2.74 18.85
CA HIS A 119 -15.30 -3.56 18.46
C HIS A 119 -14.94 -5.05 18.34
N TYR A 120 -13.77 -5.36 17.76
CA TYR A 120 -13.29 -6.74 17.68
C TYR A 120 -13.00 -7.33 19.07
N CYS A 121 -12.42 -6.53 19.97
CA CYS A 121 -12.18 -6.93 21.36
C CYS A 121 -13.49 -7.30 22.07
N ASP A 122 -14.49 -6.41 22.03
CA ASP A 122 -15.79 -6.60 22.67
C ASP A 122 -16.53 -7.87 22.18
N GLN A 123 -16.45 -8.16 20.89
CA GLN A 123 -17.19 -9.27 20.30
C GLN A 123 -16.42 -10.60 20.40
N VAL A 124 -15.12 -10.61 20.11
CA VAL A 124 -14.35 -11.87 20.00
C VAL A 124 -13.75 -12.29 21.34
N LEU A 125 -13.17 -11.35 22.08
CA LEU A 125 -12.61 -11.62 23.41
C LEU A 125 -13.70 -11.51 24.49
N GLY A 126 -14.59 -10.53 24.36
CA GLY A 126 -15.68 -10.30 25.30
C GLY A 126 -16.67 -11.48 25.43
N ASP A 127 -16.81 -12.30 24.38
CA ASP A 127 -17.61 -13.54 24.44
C ASP A 127 -16.92 -14.65 25.25
N LYS A 128 -15.60 -14.60 25.41
CA LYS A 128 -14.82 -15.54 26.21
C LYS A 128 -14.62 -15.05 27.64
N ASP A 129 -14.42 -13.76 27.81
CA ASP A 129 -14.17 -13.10 29.09
C ASP A 129 -14.84 -11.73 29.13
N LYS A 130 -15.75 -11.54 30.09
CA LYS A 130 -16.56 -10.34 30.23
C LYS A 130 -15.74 -9.08 30.52
N GLU A 131 -14.52 -9.21 31.03
CA GLU A 131 -13.63 -8.08 31.29
C GLU A 131 -13.18 -7.38 29.99
N TYR A 132 -13.27 -8.05 28.84
CA TYR A 132 -13.00 -7.49 27.52
C TYR A 132 -14.25 -6.92 26.82
N LYS A 133 -15.45 -7.05 27.39
CA LYS A 133 -16.64 -6.36 26.87
C LYS A 133 -16.59 -4.87 27.19
N THR A 134 -17.35 -4.10 26.41
CA THR A 134 -17.60 -2.69 26.67
C THR A 134 -18.12 -2.52 28.10
N GLY A 135 -17.41 -1.75 28.93
CA GLY A 135 -17.69 -1.57 30.36
C GLY A 135 -16.96 -2.54 31.30
N GLY A 136 -16.19 -3.50 30.76
CA GLY A 136 -15.30 -4.38 31.51
C GLY A 136 -13.94 -3.74 31.77
N LEU A 137 -13.23 -4.21 32.80
CA LEU A 137 -12.00 -3.58 33.29
C LEU A 137 -10.91 -3.49 32.22
N TYR A 138 -10.69 -4.58 31.47
CA TYR A 138 -9.66 -4.61 30.42
C TYR A 138 -10.05 -3.76 29.22
N HIS A 139 -11.31 -3.78 28.81
CA HIS A 139 -11.75 -2.94 27.69
C HIS A 139 -11.59 -1.45 28.01
N GLU A 140 -12.02 -1.03 29.20
CA GLU A 140 -11.89 0.37 29.63
C GLU A 140 -10.43 0.80 29.78
N ALA A 141 -9.55 -0.05 30.33
CA ALA A 141 -8.13 0.26 30.43
C ALA A 141 -7.46 0.44 29.05
N LEU A 142 -7.82 -0.40 28.06
CA LEU A 142 -7.20 -0.36 26.74
C LEU A 142 -7.73 0.81 25.88
N PHE A 143 -9.04 1.02 25.85
CA PHE A 143 -9.68 1.95 24.94
C PHE A 143 -10.17 3.24 25.60
N GLY A 144 -10.27 3.28 26.93
CA GLY A 144 -10.78 4.41 27.70
C GLY A 144 -12.29 4.46 27.77
N THR A 145 -12.77 5.42 28.56
CA THR A 145 -14.18 5.76 28.72
C THR A 145 -14.37 7.27 28.47
N THR A 146 -15.53 7.81 28.86
CA THR A 146 -15.73 9.27 28.84
C THR A 146 -14.93 9.97 29.94
N ASP A 147 -14.65 9.27 31.04
CA ASP A 147 -13.99 9.82 32.23
C ASP A 147 -12.49 9.50 32.31
N TYR A 148 -12.06 8.39 31.66
CA TYR A 148 -10.68 7.91 31.71
C TYR A 148 -10.09 7.72 30.32
N SER A 149 -8.84 8.14 30.13
CA SER A 149 -8.08 7.85 28.91
C SER A 149 -7.68 6.38 28.85
N GLY A 150 -7.80 5.77 27.68
CA GLY A 150 -7.20 4.46 27.43
C GLY A 150 -5.68 4.56 27.37
N HIS A 151 -4.99 3.50 27.75
CA HIS A 151 -3.53 3.44 27.78
C HIS A 151 -2.90 3.16 26.41
N ILE A 152 -3.71 2.79 25.42
CA ILE A 152 -3.23 2.45 24.08
C ILE A 152 -3.47 3.59 23.09
N ILE A 153 -2.38 4.03 22.47
CA ILE A 153 -2.33 5.07 21.45
C ILE A 153 -2.34 4.39 20.07
N PHE A 154 -3.36 4.71 19.28
CA PHE A 154 -3.49 4.27 17.90
C PHE A 154 -3.02 5.39 16.98
N HIS A 155 -1.89 5.18 16.31
CA HIS A 155 -1.36 6.17 15.37
C HIS A 155 -2.08 6.05 14.03
N ASP A 156 -2.14 7.15 13.27
CA ASP A 156 -2.70 7.11 11.92
C ASP A 156 -1.88 6.15 11.04
N ALA A 157 -2.53 5.36 10.19
CA ALA A 157 -1.81 4.53 9.25
C ALA A 157 -1.47 5.31 7.97
N TRP A 158 -0.18 5.55 7.77
CA TRP A 158 0.33 6.26 6.61
C TRP A 158 0.62 5.28 5.47
N ILE A 159 0.21 5.61 4.25
CA ILE A 159 0.51 4.80 3.08
C ILE A 159 2.03 4.78 2.79
N THR A 160 2.59 3.63 2.43
CA THR A 160 4.02 3.53 2.14
C THR A 160 4.37 4.31 0.86
N PRO A 161 5.52 5.00 0.80
CA PRO A 161 5.88 5.78 -0.39
C PRO A 161 6.00 4.96 -1.68
N SER A 162 6.27 3.65 -1.58
CA SER A 162 6.37 2.74 -2.73
C SER A 162 5.03 2.48 -3.40
N THR A 163 3.93 2.47 -2.64
CA THR A 163 2.58 2.18 -3.16
C THR A 163 1.73 3.43 -3.33
N MET A 164 2.13 4.53 -2.70
CA MET A 164 1.38 5.79 -2.68
C MET A 164 1.03 6.35 -4.08
N PRO A 165 1.94 6.45 -5.08
CA PRO A 165 1.63 7.12 -6.35
C PRO A 165 0.45 6.51 -7.12
N GLU A 166 0.30 5.18 -7.06
CA GLU A 166 -0.75 4.42 -7.75
C GLU A 166 -1.88 4.00 -6.82
N SER A 167 -1.98 4.61 -5.64
CA SER A 167 -2.88 4.14 -4.60
C SER A 167 -4.36 4.42 -4.87
N LEU A 168 -4.68 5.46 -5.63
CA LEU A 168 -6.05 5.83 -5.96
C LEU A 168 -6.56 5.11 -7.21
N GLN A 169 -7.61 4.33 -7.03
CA GLN A 169 -8.19 3.45 -8.04
C GLN A 169 -9.65 3.81 -8.28
N LEU A 170 -10.03 3.91 -9.55
CA LEU A 170 -11.42 4.11 -9.94
C LEU A 170 -12.22 2.83 -9.68
N ASP A 171 -13.41 3.00 -9.14
CA ASP A 171 -14.35 1.94 -8.84
C ASP A 171 -15.78 2.35 -9.20
N VAL A 172 -16.70 1.38 -9.30
CA VAL A 172 -18.10 1.60 -9.61
C VAL A 172 -18.98 0.79 -8.66
N MET A 173 -20.01 1.45 -8.11
CA MET A 173 -21.10 0.76 -7.43
C MET A 173 -22.37 0.90 -8.26
N THR A 174 -23.17 -0.15 -8.32
CA THR A 174 -24.45 -0.16 -9.04
C THR A 174 -25.58 -0.50 -8.07
N PRO A 175 -25.97 0.41 -7.16
CA PRO A 175 -27.19 0.21 -6.39
C PRO A 175 -28.39 0.05 -7.33
N HIS A 176 -29.26 -0.91 -7.00
CA HIS A 176 -30.48 -1.19 -7.76
C HIS A 176 -31.71 -0.52 -7.12
N HIS A 177 -31.85 -0.54 -5.79
CA HIS A 177 -33.11 -0.15 -5.14
C HIS A 177 -33.10 1.26 -4.53
N GLY A 178 -32.76 2.30 -5.30
CA GLY A 178 -32.73 3.69 -4.79
C GLY A 178 -34.06 4.16 -4.19
N ASP A 179 -35.18 3.76 -4.80
CA ASP A 179 -36.54 4.12 -4.34
C ASP A 179 -36.97 3.38 -3.08
N TYR A 180 -36.52 2.13 -2.89
CA TYR A 180 -36.72 1.41 -1.63
C TYR A 180 -35.93 2.04 -0.48
N TYR A 181 -34.64 2.32 -0.70
CA TYR A 181 -33.79 2.93 0.34
C TYR A 181 -34.21 4.36 0.70
N SER A 182 -34.89 5.07 -0.20
CA SER A 182 -35.47 6.39 0.07
C SER A 182 -36.93 6.35 0.58
N GLY A 183 -37.49 5.16 0.81
CA GLY A 183 -38.85 4.96 1.35
C GLY A 183 -39.98 5.30 0.37
N LYS A 184 -39.67 5.40 -0.93
CA LYS A 184 -40.62 5.80 -2.00
C LYS A 184 -41.26 4.60 -2.73
N GLY A 185 -40.82 3.37 -2.48
CA GLY A 185 -41.37 2.17 -3.11
C GLY A 185 -40.96 0.87 -2.43
N ALA A 186 -41.61 -0.25 -2.78
CA ALA A 186 -41.16 -1.59 -2.43
C ALA A 186 -39.97 -2.00 -3.33
N PRO A 187 -39.04 -2.85 -2.87
CA PRO A 187 -37.91 -3.25 -3.70
C PRO A 187 -38.42 -4.17 -4.81
N THR A 188 -38.17 -3.80 -6.05
CA THR A 188 -38.55 -4.60 -7.22
C THR A 188 -37.31 -5.10 -7.94
N ASP A 189 -37.31 -6.38 -8.33
CA ASP A 189 -36.20 -7.01 -9.08
C ASP A 189 -35.98 -6.40 -10.48
N CYS A 190 -36.83 -5.45 -10.88
CA CYS A 190 -36.78 -4.75 -12.16
C CYS A 190 -36.18 -3.33 -12.06
N ASP A 191 -35.61 -2.95 -10.92
CA ASP A 191 -35.02 -1.62 -10.76
C ASP A 191 -33.68 -1.53 -11.52
N ASP A 192 -33.57 -0.51 -12.38
CA ASP A 192 -32.37 -0.27 -13.18
C ASP A 192 -31.15 0.06 -12.29
N PRO A 193 -29.97 -0.56 -12.53
CA PRO A 193 -28.75 -0.20 -11.81
C PRO A 193 -28.38 1.26 -12.08
N VAL A 194 -28.08 2.03 -11.03
CA VAL A 194 -27.54 3.39 -11.16
C VAL A 194 -26.03 3.34 -10.92
N PRO A 195 -25.16 3.38 -11.96
CA PRO A 195 -23.72 3.29 -11.77
C PRO A 195 -23.14 4.58 -11.19
N ILE A 196 -22.59 4.48 -9.98
CA ILE A 196 -21.92 5.59 -9.29
C ILE A 196 -20.42 5.28 -9.26
N THR A 197 -19.63 6.06 -10.00
CA THR A 197 -18.17 5.93 -10.04
C THR A 197 -17.53 6.64 -8.85
N PHE A 198 -16.60 6.02 -8.15
CA PHE A 198 -15.93 6.62 -6.99
C PHE A 198 -14.44 6.27 -6.95
N LEU A 199 -13.69 6.91 -6.05
CA LEU A 199 -12.30 6.55 -5.78
C LEU A 199 -12.21 5.62 -4.58
N SER A 200 -11.46 4.55 -4.77
CA SER A 200 -11.05 3.59 -3.76
C SER A 200 -9.53 3.63 -3.61
N VAL A 201 -9.02 3.03 -2.55
CA VAL A 201 -7.58 2.95 -2.30
C VAL A 201 -7.11 1.50 -2.37
N ALA A 202 -5.93 1.29 -2.93
CA ALA A 202 -5.15 0.06 -2.81
C ALA A 202 -3.71 0.44 -2.49
N GLY A 203 -3.05 -0.30 -1.62
CA GLY A 203 -1.66 0.00 -1.25
C GLY A 203 -1.25 -0.68 0.04
N THR A 204 -0.08 -0.28 0.52
CA THR A 204 0.47 -0.76 1.79
C THR A 204 0.48 0.39 2.78
N PHE A 205 0.03 0.15 4.00
CA PHE A 205 -0.02 1.14 5.07
C PHE A 205 0.85 0.71 6.23
N HIS A 206 1.63 1.64 6.77
CA HIS A 206 2.35 1.44 8.01
C HIS A 206 1.41 1.68 9.18
N ILE A 207 1.13 0.64 9.95
CA ILE A 207 0.22 0.67 11.10
C ILE A 207 1.07 0.52 12.36
N ALA A 208 0.81 1.38 13.35
CA ALA A 208 1.52 1.36 14.62
C ALA A 208 0.59 1.62 15.80
N VAL A 209 0.88 0.96 16.91
CA VAL A 209 0.23 1.13 18.21
C VAL A 209 1.31 1.35 19.26
N SER A 210 1.08 2.20 20.25
CA SER A 210 1.99 2.36 21.39
C SER A 210 1.22 2.42 22.71
N CYS A 211 1.93 2.24 23.82
CA CYS A 211 1.41 2.52 25.15
C CYS A 211 1.72 3.97 25.54
N ASP A 212 0.91 4.58 26.40
CA ASP A 212 1.19 5.89 27.02
C ASP A 212 2.46 5.87 27.88
N ASN A 213 2.81 4.70 28.43
CA ASN A 213 4.09 4.44 29.09
C ASN A 213 4.94 3.43 28.29
N PRO A 214 5.68 3.88 27.26
CA PRO A 214 6.38 2.99 26.33
C PRO A 214 7.64 2.33 26.92
N GLU A 215 8.14 2.80 28.07
CA GLU A 215 9.31 2.21 28.73
C GLU A 215 8.96 0.98 29.58
N ASP A 216 7.71 0.91 30.05
CA ASP A 216 7.21 -0.17 30.88
C ASP A 216 7.05 -1.49 30.10
N GLU A 217 7.50 -2.58 30.72
CA GLU A 217 7.47 -3.91 30.10
C GLU A 217 6.05 -4.46 29.97
N ASP A 218 5.17 -4.17 30.94
CA ASP A 218 3.77 -4.60 30.85
C ASP A 218 3.01 -3.75 29.84
N GLY A 219 3.26 -2.45 29.77
CA GLY A 219 2.78 -1.57 28.70
C GLY A 219 3.15 -2.06 27.30
N LYS A 220 4.41 -2.50 27.09
CA LYS A 220 4.84 -3.10 25.81
C LYS A 220 4.08 -4.38 25.48
N LYS A 221 3.83 -5.25 26.47
CA LYS A 221 3.05 -6.48 26.25
C LYS A 221 1.61 -6.17 25.88
N TRP A 222 0.98 -5.20 26.54
CA TRP A 222 -0.37 -4.76 26.23
C TRP A 222 -0.47 -4.14 24.83
N ALA A 223 0.48 -3.28 24.46
CA ALA A 223 0.53 -2.72 23.11
C ALA A 223 0.74 -3.80 22.05
N ALA A 224 1.60 -4.79 22.30
CA ALA A 224 1.80 -5.94 21.39
C ALA A 224 0.55 -6.82 21.29
N PHE A 225 -0.15 -7.05 22.40
CA PHE A 225 -1.42 -7.78 22.43
C PHE A 225 -2.49 -7.07 21.59
N VAL A 226 -2.68 -5.77 21.80
CA VAL A 226 -3.66 -4.97 21.03
C VAL A 226 -3.27 -4.87 19.56
N PHE A 227 -1.98 -4.79 19.24
CA PHE A 227 -1.50 -4.81 17.87
C PHE A 227 -1.78 -6.16 17.17
N GLY A 228 -1.63 -7.29 17.89
CA GLY A 228 -2.03 -8.61 17.41
C GLY A 228 -3.53 -8.69 17.14
N LEU A 229 -4.35 -8.22 18.09
CA LEU A 229 -5.80 -8.13 17.95
C LEU A 229 -6.22 -7.30 16.73
N LEU A 230 -5.62 -6.11 16.58
CA LEU A 230 -5.87 -5.24 15.42
C LEU A 230 -5.46 -5.92 14.11
N SER A 231 -4.36 -6.67 14.11
CA SER A 231 -3.90 -7.42 12.92
C SER A 231 -4.94 -8.45 12.47
N GLU A 232 -5.49 -9.23 13.40
CA GLU A 232 -6.57 -10.18 13.10
C GLU A 232 -7.84 -9.47 12.61
N ALA A 233 -8.23 -8.38 13.27
CA ALA A 233 -9.41 -7.61 12.89
C ALA A 233 -9.29 -7.04 11.47
N LEU A 234 -8.12 -6.53 11.10
CA LEU A 234 -7.86 -6.01 9.75
C LEU A 234 -7.94 -7.10 8.68
N GLU A 235 -7.48 -8.32 8.99
CA GLU A 235 -7.50 -9.45 8.06
C GLU A 235 -8.90 -10.04 7.88
N HIS A 236 -9.67 -10.17 8.96
CA HIS A 236 -10.94 -10.89 8.95
C HIS A 236 -12.17 -9.99 8.81
N TRP A 237 -12.18 -8.83 9.46
CA TRP A 237 -13.33 -7.92 9.49
C TRP A 237 -13.17 -6.74 8.54
N GLY A 238 -11.94 -6.26 8.39
CA GLY A 238 -11.60 -5.12 7.56
C GLY A 238 -12.03 -3.78 8.15
N ILE A 239 -11.55 -2.71 7.52
CA ILE A 239 -11.76 -1.33 7.96
C ILE A 239 -12.30 -0.45 6.84
N GLY A 240 -13.08 0.58 7.23
CA GLY A 240 -13.70 1.51 6.29
C GLY A 240 -15.12 1.10 5.88
N GLY A 241 -15.58 1.64 4.75
CA GLY A 241 -16.92 1.41 4.23
C GLY A 241 -17.05 0.11 3.45
N LYS A 242 -18.27 -0.45 3.45
CA LYS A 242 -18.67 -1.63 2.66
C LYS A 242 -17.82 -2.89 2.91
N THR A 243 -17.42 -3.11 4.16
CA THR A 243 -16.67 -4.31 4.57
C THR A 243 -17.41 -5.63 4.35
N SER A 244 -18.75 -5.61 4.35
CA SER A 244 -19.60 -6.76 4.00
C SER A 244 -19.52 -7.18 2.54
N SER A 245 -19.15 -6.25 1.64
CA SER A 245 -18.91 -6.51 0.22
C SER A 245 -17.45 -6.83 -0.09
N GLY A 246 -16.62 -7.07 0.93
CA GLY A 246 -15.22 -7.48 0.80
C GLY A 246 -14.19 -6.34 0.76
N TYR A 247 -14.61 -5.08 0.88
CA TYR A 247 -13.67 -3.95 0.99
C TYR A 247 -12.95 -3.94 2.34
N GLY A 248 -11.78 -3.31 2.36
CA GLY A 248 -11.10 -2.94 3.60
C GLY A 248 -10.33 -4.04 4.31
N ARG A 249 -10.14 -5.21 3.69
CA ARG A 249 -9.26 -6.25 4.24
C ARG A 249 -7.79 -5.90 4.02
N LEU A 250 -6.99 -6.02 5.08
CA LEU A 250 -5.53 -5.83 5.00
C LEU A 250 -4.82 -7.02 5.63
N LYS A 251 -3.68 -7.40 5.06
CA LYS A 251 -2.80 -8.45 5.59
C LYS A 251 -1.45 -7.87 5.92
N ARG A 252 -0.90 -8.28 7.06
CA ARG A 252 0.45 -7.92 7.47
C ARG A 252 1.45 -8.52 6.47
N LEU A 253 2.38 -7.71 6.02
CA LEU A 253 3.56 -8.20 5.32
C LEU A 253 4.47 -8.85 6.35
N GLU A 254 4.80 -10.12 6.14
CA GLU A 254 5.75 -10.81 7.02
C GLU A 254 7.09 -10.10 6.95
N ASN A 255 7.56 -9.58 8.09
CA ASN A 255 8.95 -9.19 8.24
C ASN A 255 9.76 -10.48 8.14
N VAL A 256 10.49 -10.70 7.03
CA VAL A 256 11.52 -11.72 6.99
C VAL A 256 12.48 -11.43 8.15
N PRO A 257 12.66 -12.36 9.12
CA PRO A 257 13.63 -12.15 10.18
C PRO A 257 15.01 -12.05 9.53
N VAL A 258 15.67 -10.92 9.70
CA VAL A 258 17.11 -10.83 9.41
C VAL A 258 17.80 -11.75 10.44
N PRO A 259 18.59 -12.76 10.03
CA PRO A 259 19.30 -13.62 10.97
C PRO A 259 20.19 -12.79 11.91
N GLY A 260 20.15 -13.15 13.20
CA GLY A 260 20.65 -12.41 14.36
C GLY A 260 21.90 -11.54 14.18
N MET A 261 21.79 -10.29 14.63
CA MET A 261 22.92 -9.39 14.83
C MET A 261 23.59 -9.71 16.17
N GLY A 262 24.68 -10.49 16.11
CA GLY A 262 25.70 -10.52 17.14
C GLY A 262 26.39 -9.16 17.21
N ARG A 263 26.76 -8.76 18.43
CA ARG A 263 27.51 -7.53 18.74
C ARG A 263 28.88 -7.55 18.05
N ASP A 264 29.16 -6.54 17.22
CA ASP A 264 30.31 -5.63 17.35
C ASP A 264 30.54 -4.83 16.05
N GLY A 265 30.73 -3.52 16.21
CA GLY A 265 31.65 -2.67 15.44
C GLY A 265 31.38 -2.37 13.95
N ASP A 266 31.05 -1.09 13.67
CA ASP A 266 31.37 -0.33 12.45
C ASP A 266 31.29 -1.00 11.05
N GLN A 267 30.24 -0.68 10.30
CA GLN A 267 30.30 0.13 9.07
C GLN A 267 28.92 0.23 8.42
N VAL A 268 28.49 1.46 8.16
CA VAL A 268 27.24 1.81 7.49
C VAL A 268 27.33 1.44 6.00
N MET A 269 26.46 0.57 5.53
CA MET A 269 26.17 0.38 4.10
C MET A 269 24.65 0.40 3.90
N VAL A 270 24.21 1.33 3.04
CA VAL A 270 22.81 1.60 2.69
C VAL A 270 22.25 0.40 1.91
N ALA A 271 21.34 -0.36 2.52
CA ALA A 271 20.64 -1.46 1.86
C ALA A 271 19.43 -0.92 1.06
N ALA A 272 19.45 -1.18 -0.24
CA ALA A 272 18.38 -0.86 -1.17
C ALA A 272 17.09 -1.61 -0.81
N ILE A 273 15.97 -0.87 -0.79
CA ILE A 273 14.61 -1.37 -0.59
C ILE A 273 14.19 -2.14 -1.84
N THR A 274 13.94 -3.44 -1.71
CA THR A 274 13.32 -4.27 -2.76
C THR A 274 11.80 -4.33 -2.55
N GLY A 275 11.06 -3.81 -3.53
CA GLY A 275 9.65 -4.09 -3.72
C GLY A 275 9.42 -4.61 -5.14
N ALA A 276 8.81 -5.80 -5.27
CA ALA A 276 8.02 -6.28 -6.41
C ALA A 276 7.79 -7.80 -6.25
N PRO A 277 6.65 -8.36 -6.73
CA PRO A 277 6.39 -9.79 -6.68
C PRO A 277 7.39 -10.53 -7.58
N ALA A 278 8.34 -11.24 -6.96
CA ALA A 278 9.36 -12.02 -7.65
C ALA A 278 8.72 -13.27 -8.30
N ASN A 279 8.19 -13.13 -9.52
CA ASN A 279 8.03 -14.27 -10.46
C ASN A 279 7.58 -13.92 -11.90
N GLN A 280 7.69 -12.66 -12.35
CA GLN A 280 7.50 -12.34 -13.77
C GLN A 280 8.78 -11.71 -14.35
N PRO A 281 9.39 -12.30 -15.40
CA PRO A 281 10.59 -11.74 -16.02
C PRO A 281 10.30 -10.38 -16.65
N ARG A 282 10.93 -9.32 -16.12
CA ARG A 282 10.86 -7.96 -16.69
C ARG A 282 11.61 -7.87 -18.00
N TYR A 283 12.63 -8.70 -18.17
CA TYR A 283 13.54 -8.68 -19.31
C TYR A 283 13.30 -9.85 -20.25
N VAL A 284 13.56 -9.60 -21.53
CA VAL A 284 13.43 -10.61 -22.59
C VAL A 284 14.80 -11.06 -23.08
N ARG A 285 14.82 -12.22 -23.75
CA ARG A 285 16.02 -12.75 -24.42
C ARG A 285 16.66 -11.68 -25.31
N GLY A 286 17.97 -11.47 -25.15
CA GLY A 286 18.76 -10.51 -25.91
C GLY A 286 19.04 -9.20 -25.18
N ASN A 287 18.33 -8.88 -24.09
CA ASN A 287 18.65 -7.69 -23.30
C ASN A 287 20.00 -7.84 -22.59
N ILE A 288 20.78 -6.75 -22.57
CA ILE A 288 21.98 -6.60 -21.75
C ILE A 288 21.54 -5.81 -20.51
N ILE A 289 21.62 -6.44 -19.35
CA ILE A 289 21.10 -5.89 -18.09
C ILE A 289 22.20 -5.85 -17.03
N LEU A 290 22.08 -4.89 -16.11
CA LEU A 290 22.96 -4.80 -14.96
C LEU A 290 22.52 -5.84 -13.93
N VAL A 291 23.43 -6.71 -13.54
CA VAL A 291 23.15 -7.80 -12.60
C VAL A 291 24.18 -7.80 -11.49
N THR A 292 23.78 -8.24 -10.30
CA THR A 292 24.62 -8.28 -9.11
C THR A 292 25.05 -9.71 -8.82
N ARG A 293 26.34 -9.95 -8.59
CA ARG A 293 26.87 -11.27 -8.20
C ARG A 293 26.32 -11.66 -6.83
N GLN A 294 25.71 -12.84 -6.72
CA GLN A 294 25.22 -13.40 -5.45
C GLN A 294 25.61 -14.86 -5.30
N GLU A 295 25.63 -15.41 -4.09
CA GLU A 295 25.83 -16.86 -3.91
C GLU A 295 24.78 -17.67 -4.66
N ASP A 296 25.17 -18.84 -5.17
CA ASP A 296 24.22 -19.74 -5.83
C ASP A 296 23.23 -20.28 -4.77
N PRO A 297 21.92 -19.97 -4.87
CA PRO A 297 20.93 -20.40 -3.89
C PRO A 297 20.75 -21.93 -3.84
N ARG A 298 21.29 -22.67 -4.82
CA ARG A 298 21.24 -24.14 -4.88
C ARG A 298 22.55 -24.80 -4.43
N GLY A 299 23.55 -24.02 -4.00
CA GLY A 299 24.82 -24.53 -3.48
C GLY A 299 25.63 -25.36 -4.49
N ARG A 300 25.48 -25.11 -5.80
CA ARG A 300 26.17 -25.88 -6.86
C ARG A 300 27.46 -25.19 -7.35
N ASP A 301 27.95 -24.22 -6.60
CA ASP A 301 29.18 -23.44 -6.85
C ASP A 301 29.25 -22.85 -8.27
N ARG A 302 28.11 -22.44 -8.83
CA ARG A 302 28.03 -21.77 -10.14
C ARG A 302 28.10 -20.26 -9.97
N LEU A 303 28.60 -19.59 -11.01
CA LEU A 303 28.52 -18.14 -11.10
C LEU A 303 27.07 -17.70 -11.31
N TYR A 304 26.49 -17.17 -10.23
CA TYR A 304 25.10 -16.76 -10.11
C TYR A 304 24.99 -15.24 -9.95
N PHE A 305 24.05 -14.67 -10.70
CA PHE A 305 23.79 -13.23 -10.75
C PHE A 305 22.29 -12.97 -10.66
N VAL A 306 21.92 -11.86 -10.02
CA VAL A 306 20.53 -11.46 -9.81
C VAL A 306 20.28 -10.09 -10.44
N ALA A 307 19.19 -10.00 -11.21
CA ALA A 307 18.74 -8.75 -11.82
C ALA A 307 17.89 -7.92 -10.84
N ASP A 308 17.60 -6.66 -11.19
CA ASP A 308 16.78 -5.75 -10.37
C ASP A 308 15.29 -6.17 -10.28
N ASP A 309 14.84 -7.09 -11.14
CA ASP A 309 13.52 -7.73 -11.07
C ASP A 309 13.47 -8.92 -10.09
N GLY A 310 14.58 -9.20 -9.41
CA GLY A 310 14.69 -10.28 -8.42
C GLY A 310 14.87 -11.68 -9.02
N ILE A 311 14.90 -11.82 -10.35
CA ILE A 311 15.15 -13.11 -11.00
C ILE A 311 16.64 -13.33 -11.15
N GLY A 312 17.10 -14.44 -10.59
CA GLY A 312 18.49 -14.85 -10.70
C GLY A 312 18.74 -15.81 -11.86
N GLY A 313 20.01 -15.94 -12.19
CA GLY A 313 20.46 -16.73 -13.33
C GLY A 313 21.93 -17.08 -13.23
N PHE A 314 22.34 -18.06 -14.03
CA PHE A 314 23.73 -18.50 -14.07
C PHE A 314 24.37 -18.15 -15.41
N ILE A 315 25.68 -17.93 -15.39
CA ILE A 315 26.50 -17.79 -16.60
C ILE A 315 27.26 -19.09 -16.86
N LYS A 316 27.48 -19.44 -18.13
CA LYS A 316 28.27 -20.63 -18.52
C LYS A 316 29.78 -20.38 -18.62
N SER A 317 30.24 -19.15 -18.40
CA SER A 317 31.64 -18.74 -18.55
C SER A 317 32.27 -18.46 -17.20
N ASP A 318 33.45 -19.02 -16.96
CA ASP A 318 34.21 -18.84 -15.71
C ASP A 318 35.02 -17.53 -15.67
N ARG A 319 34.96 -16.71 -16.73
CA ARG A 319 35.73 -15.45 -16.81
C ARG A 319 35.38 -14.45 -15.72
N LEU A 320 34.13 -14.49 -15.24
CA LEU A 320 33.63 -13.59 -14.21
C LEU A 320 33.79 -14.16 -12.79
N ALA A 321 34.58 -15.24 -12.62
CA ALA A 321 34.87 -15.81 -11.31
C ALA A 321 35.71 -14.90 -10.41
N HIS A 322 36.37 -13.88 -10.98
CA HIS A 322 37.09 -12.87 -10.22
C HIS A 322 36.17 -11.84 -9.55
N LEU A 323 34.89 -11.75 -9.94
CA LEU A 323 33.94 -10.81 -9.35
C LEU A 323 33.53 -11.25 -7.95
N GLN A 324 33.61 -10.34 -7.00
CA GLN A 324 33.21 -10.58 -5.61
C GLN A 324 31.68 -10.53 -5.46
N ILE A 325 31.15 -11.19 -4.43
CA ILE A 325 29.71 -11.13 -4.11
C ILE A 325 29.34 -9.67 -3.83
N GLY A 326 28.26 -9.19 -4.46
CA GLY A 326 27.82 -7.80 -4.40
C GLY A 326 28.32 -6.91 -5.54
N GLU A 327 29.31 -7.35 -6.33
CA GLU A 327 29.75 -6.58 -7.50
C GLU A 327 28.73 -6.67 -8.64
N GLN A 328 28.62 -5.57 -9.40
CA GLN A 328 27.68 -5.44 -10.51
C GLN A 328 28.41 -5.54 -11.84
N THR A 329 27.81 -6.25 -12.79
CA THR A 329 28.31 -6.36 -14.17
C THR A 329 27.16 -6.41 -15.17
N ARG A 330 27.44 -6.16 -16.45
CA ARG A 330 26.44 -6.16 -17.52
C ARG A 330 26.45 -7.49 -18.26
N LEU A 331 25.38 -8.27 -18.12
CA LEU A 331 25.25 -9.57 -18.79
C LEU A 331 24.09 -9.58 -19.78
N LYS A 332 24.25 -10.37 -20.83
CA LYS A 332 23.21 -10.59 -21.85
C LYS A 332 22.35 -11.80 -21.50
N ILE A 333 21.03 -11.67 -21.56
CA ILE A 333 20.11 -12.80 -21.37
C ILE A 333 20.06 -13.64 -22.65
N THR A 334 20.44 -14.91 -22.57
CA THR A 334 20.42 -15.85 -23.69
C THR A 334 19.20 -16.74 -23.73
N SER A 335 18.64 -17.08 -22.56
CA SER A 335 17.37 -17.79 -22.43
C SER A 335 16.73 -17.55 -21.05
N ILE A 336 15.43 -17.84 -20.95
CA ILE A 336 14.63 -17.74 -19.73
C ILE A 336 14.02 -19.13 -19.50
N LEU A 337 14.33 -19.77 -18.37
CA LEU A 337 13.82 -21.10 -17.99
C LEU A 337 12.61 -20.97 -17.06
N THR A 338 11.89 -22.08 -16.81
CA THR A 338 10.72 -22.12 -15.91
C THR A 338 10.99 -23.04 -14.71
N PRO A 339 10.74 -22.63 -13.45
CA PRO A 339 10.34 -21.28 -13.00
C PRO A 339 11.37 -20.20 -13.41
N PRO A 340 10.97 -18.91 -13.54
CA PRO A 340 11.76 -17.88 -14.23
C PRO A 340 13.19 -17.84 -13.69
N THR A 341 14.14 -18.23 -14.54
CA THR A 341 15.57 -18.21 -14.26
C THR A 341 16.29 -17.76 -15.52
N TYR A 342 17.16 -16.76 -15.42
CA TYR A 342 17.93 -16.27 -16.56
C TYR A 342 19.13 -17.17 -16.84
N VAL A 343 19.46 -17.34 -18.13
CA VAL A 343 20.77 -17.86 -18.55
C VAL A 343 21.54 -16.70 -19.15
N PHE A 344 22.63 -16.33 -18.51
CA PHE A 344 23.44 -15.19 -18.90
C PHE A 344 24.60 -15.60 -19.82
N ASP A 345 25.05 -14.63 -20.60
CA ASP A 345 26.29 -14.68 -21.36
C ASP A 345 27.02 -13.34 -21.27
N ASP A 346 28.34 -13.40 -21.33
CA ASP A 346 29.19 -12.21 -21.25
C ASP A 346 29.25 -11.58 -22.66
N PRO A 347 28.72 -10.35 -22.85
CA PRO A 347 28.72 -9.70 -24.15
C PRO A 347 30.13 -9.46 -24.73
N GLU A 348 31.19 -9.56 -23.92
CA GLU A 348 32.58 -9.49 -24.40
C GLU A 348 33.05 -10.78 -25.13
N GLN A 349 32.19 -11.81 -25.28
CA GLN A 349 32.51 -13.06 -26.00
C GLN A 349 32.37 -13.03 -27.54
N HIS A 350 32.06 -11.91 -28.17
CA HIS A 350 32.00 -11.86 -29.63
C HIS A 350 32.97 -10.84 -30.24
N PRO A 351 34.17 -11.27 -30.72
CA PRO A 351 34.79 -10.57 -31.84
C PRO A 351 33.81 -10.60 -33.04
N PRO A 352 33.80 -9.56 -33.90
CA PRO A 352 32.89 -9.51 -35.04
C PRO A 352 33.09 -10.74 -35.93
N GLN A 353 31.98 -11.42 -36.27
CA GLN A 353 32.00 -12.42 -37.33
C GLN A 353 32.50 -11.75 -38.61
N ASN A 354 33.67 -12.23 -39.05
CA ASN A 354 34.31 -11.85 -40.29
C ASN A 354 33.39 -12.28 -41.45
N THR A 355 32.66 -11.33 -42.05
CA THR A 355 32.06 -11.51 -43.37
C THR A 355 33.20 -11.54 -44.40
N GLY A 356 33.88 -12.67 -44.47
CA GLY A 356 34.82 -12.98 -45.53
C GLY A 356 34.06 -13.21 -46.82
N LYS A 357 33.99 -12.18 -47.66
CA LYS A 357 33.90 -12.35 -49.11
C LYS A 357 35.04 -13.29 -49.54
N LYS A 358 34.70 -14.42 -50.14
CA LYS A 358 35.57 -15.07 -51.13
C LYS A 358 34.86 -15.01 -52.48
N GLN A 359 35.64 -14.55 -53.45
CA GLN A 359 35.42 -14.61 -54.88
C GLN A 359 35.19 -16.04 -55.36
#